data_AF-A0A2N5YRT2-F1
#
_entry.id   AF-A0A2N5YRT2-F1
#
_cell.length_a   1.000
_cell.length_b   1.000
_cell.length_c   1.000
_cell.angle_alpha   90.00
_cell.angle_beta   90.00
_cell.angle_gamma   90.00
#
_symmetry.space_group_name_H-M   'P 1'
#
loop_
_entity.id
_entity.type
_entity.pdbx_description
1 polymer ?
#
loop_
_entity_poly.entity_id
_entity_poly.type
_entity_poly.pdbx_seq_one_letter_code
_entity_poly.pdbx_strand_id
1 'polypeptide(L)'
;MTGAPLPNGAEMVVMIEHVEHISDNKIKVLQKSSNTNISPKGEDIEQGDKVLEKGTKLKPFHCGILATLGYDKVLVSCQPKIGIIVTGDEIIEPGDKLKEGQIYNSNAYQLINNCRSINIDP
;
A
#
# COMPACT_ATOMS: atom_id res chain seq x y z
N MET A 1 8.09 26.84 8.35
CA MET A 1 8.54 25.73 7.49
C MET A 1 7.31 24.99 7.00
N THR A 2 7.31 24.46 5.78
CA THR A 2 6.19 23.68 5.21
C THR A 2 5.79 22.55 6.15
N GLY A 3 4.48 22.36 6.34
CA GLY A 3 3.91 21.34 7.23
C GLY A 3 3.86 21.72 8.72
N ALA A 4 4.37 22.89 9.11
CA ALA A 4 4.26 23.36 10.50
C ALA A 4 2.84 23.86 10.82
N PRO A 5 2.36 23.70 12.08
CA PRO A 5 1.09 24.28 12.52
C PRO A 5 1.06 25.80 12.35
N LEU A 6 -0.11 26.32 11.96
CA LEU A 6 -0.31 27.74 11.79
C LEU A 6 -0.48 28.44 13.16
N PRO A 7 0.12 29.62 13.40
CA PRO A 7 -0.13 30.41 14.61
C PRO A 7 -1.60 30.83 14.73
N ASN A 8 -2.07 31.02 15.97
CA ASN A 8 -3.43 31.50 16.22
C ASN A 8 -3.68 32.85 15.53
N GLY A 9 -4.76 32.92 14.75
CA GLY A 9 -5.19 34.13 14.06
C GLY A 9 -4.49 34.43 12.73
N ALA A 10 -3.56 33.58 12.27
CA ALA A 10 -3.00 33.72 10.93
C ALA A 10 -3.98 33.16 9.87
N GLU A 11 -4.07 33.84 8.73
CA GLU A 11 -5.02 33.53 7.64
C GLU A 11 -4.32 33.22 6.31
N MET A 12 -2.98 33.37 6.25
CA MET A 12 -2.17 33.12 5.07
C MET A 12 -0.71 32.85 5.45
N VAL A 13 -0.04 32.02 4.67
CA VAL A 13 1.42 31.82 4.67
C VAL A 13 1.99 32.39 3.38
N VAL A 14 2.99 33.28 3.49
CA VAL A 14 3.70 33.82 2.32
C VAL A 14 5.01 33.05 2.16
N MET A 15 5.27 32.59 0.94
CA MET A 15 6.53 31.95 0.55
C MET A 15 7.71 32.90 0.78
N ILE A 16 8.83 32.40 1.30
CA ILE A 16 10.00 33.23 1.66
C ILE A 16 10.59 33.93 0.44
N GLU A 17 10.46 33.30 -0.72
CA GLU A 17 10.86 33.82 -2.03
C GLU A 17 10.10 35.11 -2.42
N HIS A 18 8.95 35.37 -1.81
CA HIS A 18 8.11 36.56 -2.06
C HIS A 18 8.22 37.62 -0.94
N VAL A 19 9.26 37.53 -0.11
CA VAL A 19 9.48 38.41 1.04
C VAL A 19 10.86 39.04 0.99
N GLU A 20 10.95 40.32 1.32
CA GLU A 20 12.21 41.05 1.50
C GLU A 20 12.37 41.46 2.97
N HIS A 21 13.52 41.17 3.57
CA HIS A 21 13.83 41.58 4.94
C HIS A 21 14.18 43.07 4.97
N ILE A 22 13.43 43.85 5.76
CA ILE A 22 13.71 45.28 5.96
C ILE A 22 14.58 45.49 7.21
N SER A 23 14.34 44.69 8.27
CA SER A 23 15.09 44.70 9.54
C SER A 23 14.79 43.41 10.31
N ASP A 24 15.44 43.18 11.45
CA ASP A 24 15.29 41.97 12.28
C ASP A 24 13.83 41.59 12.58
N ASN A 25 12.93 42.57 12.72
CA ASN A 25 11.53 42.35 13.07
C ASN A 25 10.53 42.85 12.00
N LYS A 26 11.01 43.16 10.78
CA LYS A 26 10.14 43.65 9.71
C LYS A 26 10.48 43.05 8.37
N ILE A 27 9.43 42.63 7.69
CA ILE A 27 9.49 42.11 6.33
C ILE A 27 8.57 42.91 5.42
N LYS A 28 8.88 42.92 4.13
CA LYS A 28 8.06 43.46 3.05
C LYS A 28 7.56 42.31 2.20
N VAL A 29 6.25 42.25 1.98
CA VAL A 29 5.65 41.26 1.07
C VAL A 29 5.69 41.83 -0.34
N LEU A 30 6.41 41.18 -1.25
CA LEU A 30 6.65 41.66 -2.61
C LEU A 30 5.49 41.33 -3.56
N GLN A 31 4.80 40.23 -3.31
CA GLN A 31 3.67 39.78 -4.12
C GLN A 31 2.49 39.39 -3.22
N LYS A 32 1.31 39.94 -3.51
CA LYS A 32 0.07 39.49 -2.88
C LYS A 32 -0.34 38.17 -3.54
N SER A 33 -0.14 37.05 -2.84
CA SER A 33 -0.60 35.73 -3.27
C SER A 33 -2.12 35.66 -3.23
N SER A 34 -2.75 35.04 -4.24
CA SER A 34 -4.17 34.67 -4.19
C SER A 34 -4.40 33.36 -3.43
N ASN A 35 -3.37 32.52 -3.27
CA ASN A 35 -3.41 31.29 -2.48
C ASN A 35 -3.00 31.58 -1.03
N THR A 36 -3.74 31.01 -0.08
CA THR A 36 -3.45 31.11 1.35
C THR A 36 -2.22 30.30 1.77
N ASN A 37 -1.85 29.26 1.00
CA ASN A 37 -0.80 28.29 1.34
C ASN A 37 -1.02 27.65 2.72
N ILE A 38 -2.30 27.45 3.08
CA ILE A 38 -2.72 26.74 4.29
C ILE A 38 -3.35 25.43 3.83
N SER A 39 -2.89 24.32 4.40
CA SER A 39 -3.56 23.02 4.28
C SER A 39 -4.54 22.85 5.43
N PRO A 40 -5.87 22.90 5.18
CA PRO A 40 -6.87 22.71 6.22
C PRO A 40 -6.75 21.32 6.86
N LYS A 41 -7.15 21.23 8.13
CA LYS A 41 -7.24 19.93 8.80
C LYS A 41 -8.25 19.06 8.05
N GLY A 42 -7.81 17.87 7.64
CA GLY A 42 -8.66 16.91 6.92
C GLY A 42 -8.77 17.16 5.42
N GLU A 43 -7.95 18.04 4.84
CA GLU A 43 -7.99 18.34 3.39
C GLU A 43 -7.86 17.08 2.51
N ASP A 44 -7.01 16.12 2.90
CA ASP A 44 -6.84 14.86 2.17
C ASP A 44 -7.87 13.79 2.57
N ILE A 45 -8.08 13.61 3.88
CA ILE A 45 -8.93 12.56 4.47
C ILE A 45 -9.56 13.11 5.75
N GLU A 46 -10.88 13.06 5.83
CA GLU A 46 -11.63 13.44 7.02
C GLU A 46 -11.89 12.25 7.95
N GLN A 47 -12.18 12.56 9.22
CA GLN A 47 -12.57 11.53 10.16
C GLN A 47 -13.90 10.91 9.75
N GLY A 48 -13.91 9.58 9.55
CA GLY A 48 -15.08 8.84 9.13
C GLY A 48 -15.06 8.44 7.65
N ASP A 49 -14.11 8.96 6.88
CA ASP A 49 -13.95 8.58 5.48
C ASP A 49 -13.57 7.10 5.34
N LYS A 50 -14.18 6.47 4.33
CA LYS A 50 -13.84 5.11 3.94
C LYS A 50 -12.64 5.14 3.00
N VAL A 51 -11.46 4.93 3.57
CA VAL A 51 -10.19 4.98 2.82
C VAL A 51 -9.94 3.71 1.99
N LEU A 52 -10.37 2.54 2.49
CA LEU A 52 -10.28 1.26 1.78
C LEU A 52 -11.56 0.46 1.96
N GLU A 53 -11.94 -0.29 0.93
CA GLU A 53 -13.09 -1.20 0.99
C GLU A 53 -12.68 -2.60 1.43
N LYS A 54 -13.62 -3.33 2.04
CA LYS A 54 -13.41 -4.75 2.34
C LYS A 54 -13.20 -5.52 1.03
N GLY A 55 -12.16 -6.33 0.98
CA GLY A 55 -11.80 -7.10 -0.21
C GLY A 55 -10.81 -6.39 -1.14
N THR A 56 -10.42 -5.15 -0.83
CA THR A 56 -9.33 -4.48 -1.54
C THR A 56 -8.03 -5.27 -1.39
N LYS A 57 -7.44 -5.68 -2.51
CA LYS A 57 -6.10 -6.27 -2.54
C LYS A 57 -5.07 -5.20 -2.19
N LEU A 58 -4.37 -5.39 -1.07
CA LEU A 58 -3.34 -4.45 -0.62
C LEU A 58 -2.18 -4.38 -1.63
N LYS A 59 -1.72 -3.16 -1.88
CA LYS A 59 -0.62 -2.78 -2.76
C LYS A 59 0.30 -1.84 -1.97
N PRO A 60 1.55 -1.59 -2.40
CA PRO A 60 2.49 -0.78 -1.63
C PRO A 60 1.95 0.60 -1.19
N PHE A 61 1.21 1.28 -2.07
CA PHE A 61 0.62 2.59 -1.74
C PHE A 61 -0.50 2.51 -0.69
N HIS A 62 -1.27 1.42 -0.64
CA HIS A 62 -2.26 1.20 0.42
C HIS A 62 -1.57 1.12 1.79
N CYS A 63 -0.40 0.46 1.87
CA CYS A 63 0.38 0.40 3.09
C CYS A 63 0.86 1.79 3.53
N GLY A 64 1.27 2.65 2.58
CA GLY A 64 1.64 4.03 2.86
C GLY A 64 0.49 4.83 3.46
N ILE A 65 -0.71 4.73 2.87
CA ILE A 65 -1.91 5.40 3.39
C ILE A 65 -2.26 4.90 4.79
N LEU A 66 -2.26 3.58 5.01
CA LEU A 66 -2.54 3.00 6.33
C LEU A 66 -1.54 3.46 7.38
N ALA A 67 -0.25 3.55 7.04
CA ALA A 67 0.78 4.06 7.93
C ALA A 67 0.59 5.55 8.25
N THR A 68 0.25 6.39 7.25
CA THR A 68 -0.07 7.81 7.46
C THR A 68 -1.23 8.00 8.43
N LEU A 69 -2.21 7.09 8.40
CA LEU A 69 -3.36 7.07 9.31
C LEU A 69 -3.05 6.46 10.69
N GLY A 70 -1.81 6.00 10.93
CA GLY A 70 -1.36 5.47 12.21
C GLY A 70 -1.65 3.98 12.45
N TYR A 71 -2.01 3.20 11.42
CA TYR A 71 -2.22 1.76 11.55
C TYR A 71 -0.91 0.98 11.40
N ASP A 72 -0.51 0.25 12.45
CA ASP A 72 0.64 -0.67 12.43
C ASP A 72 0.26 -2.08 11.92
N LYS A 73 -1.00 -2.47 12.11
CA LYS A 73 -1.58 -3.75 11.69
C LYS A 73 -2.99 -3.54 11.17
N VAL A 74 -3.38 -4.40 10.24
CA VAL A 74 -4.74 -4.41 9.67
C VAL A 74 -5.28 -5.83 9.60
N LEU A 75 -6.60 -5.95 9.69
CA LEU A 75 -7.29 -7.22 9.49
C LEU A 75 -7.33 -7.56 8.00
N VAL A 76 -6.87 -8.75 7.66
CA VAL A 76 -6.91 -9.30 6.29
C VAL A 76 -7.56 -10.68 6.30
N SER A 77 -8.01 -11.14 5.15
CA SER A 77 -8.45 -12.53 4.99
C SER A 77 -7.26 -13.48 5.15
N CYS A 78 -7.51 -14.66 5.70
CA CYS A 78 -6.51 -15.73 5.70
C CYS A 78 -6.17 -16.16 4.25
N GLN A 79 -4.95 -16.66 4.07
CA GLN A 79 -4.55 -17.28 2.82
C GLN A 79 -5.41 -18.56 2.58
N PRO A 80 -6.03 -18.74 1.41
CA PRO A 80 -6.77 -19.96 1.11
C PRO A 80 -5.84 -21.18 1.14
N LYS A 81 -6.35 -22.29 1.66
CA LYS A 81 -5.66 -23.58 1.69
C LYS A 81 -6.35 -24.57 0.76
N ILE A 82 -5.59 -25.32 -0.03
CA ILE A 82 -6.12 -26.28 -1.01
C ILE A 82 -5.35 -27.60 -0.89
N GLY A 83 -6.04 -28.74 -0.89
CA GLY A 83 -5.39 -30.05 -1.01
C GLY A 83 -5.32 -30.49 -2.47
N ILE A 84 -4.16 -31.01 -2.90
CA ILE A 84 -3.93 -31.53 -4.26
C ILE A 84 -3.70 -33.03 -4.19
N ILE A 85 -4.50 -33.80 -4.93
CA ILE A 85 -4.39 -35.25 -5.02
C ILE A 85 -4.28 -35.62 -6.50
N VAL A 86 -3.27 -36.43 -6.82
CA VAL A 86 -3.10 -37.04 -8.14
C VAL A 86 -3.30 -38.54 -7.97
N THR A 87 -4.10 -39.11 -8.87
CA THR A 87 -4.46 -40.54 -8.84
C THR A 87 -4.23 -41.14 -10.21
N GLY A 88 -3.77 -42.38 -10.24
CA GLY A 88 -3.52 -43.16 -11.44
C GLY A 88 -2.45 -44.20 -11.14
N ASP A 89 -2.71 -45.45 -11.50
CA ASP A 89 -1.77 -46.56 -11.25
C ASP A 89 -0.49 -46.41 -12.08
N GLU A 90 -0.55 -45.62 -13.14
CA GLU A 90 0.57 -45.25 -14.01
C GLU A 90 1.47 -44.16 -13.43
N ILE A 91 1.01 -43.41 -12.43
CA ILE A 91 1.69 -42.20 -11.95
C ILE A 91 2.79 -42.56 -10.94
N ILE A 92 4.00 -42.05 -11.16
CA ILE A 92 5.14 -42.16 -10.23
C ILE A 92 5.78 -40.81 -9.93
N GLU A 93 6.53 -40.69 -8.83
CA GLU A 93 7.17 -39.43 -8.47
C GLU A 93 8.46 -39.19 -9.27
N PRO A 94 8.77 -37.93 -9.65
CA PRO A 94 10.07 -37.58 -10.22
C PRO A 94 11.23 -37.97 -9.29
N GLY A 95 12.21 -38.68 -9.83
CA GLY A 95 13.34 -39.22 -9.07
C GLY A 95 13.31 -40.75 -8.94
N ASP A 96 12.12 -41.34 -9.05
CA ASP A 96 11.97 -42.79 -9.14
C ASP A 96 12.31 -43.31 -10.54
N LYS A 97 12.66 -44.60 -10.62
CA LYS A 97 12.94 -45.26 -11.90
C LYS A 97 11.65 -45.62 -12.61
N LEU A 98 11.46 -45.06 -13.81
CA LEU A 98 10.31 -45.34 -14.68
C LEU A 98 10.27 -46.81 -15.14
N LYS A 99 9.12 -47.46 -14.98
CA LYS A 99 8.81 -48.77 -15.56
C LYS A 99 7.92 -48.62 -16.79
N GLU A 100 7.76 -49.71 -17.53
CA GLU A 100 6.85 -49.76 -18.67
C GLU A 100 5.42 -49.40 -18.26
N GLY A 101 4.78 -48.51 -19.04
CA GLY A 101 3.43 -48.01 -18.77
C GLY A 101 3.34 -46.91 -17.71
N GLN A 102 4.43 -46.53 -17.04
CA GLN A 102 4.42 -45.47 -16.03
C GLN A 102 4.77 -44.10 -16.62
N ILE A 103 4.26 -43.04 -16.00
CA ILE A 103 4.57 -41.64 -16.31
C ILE A 103 4.82 -40.87 -15.01
N TYR A 104 5.63 -39.81 -15.08
CA TYR A 104 5.89 -38.98 -13.91
C TYR A 104 4.71 -38.08 -13.54
N ASN A 105 4.52 -37.87 -12.25
CA ASN A 105 3.60 -36.91 -11.68
C ASN A 105 4.03 -35.48 -12.03
N SER A 106 3.57 -34.97 -13.17
CA SER A 106 3.85 -33.58 -13.60
C SER A 106 2.78 -32.61 -13.10
N ASN A 107 1.52 -33.05 -13.04
CA ASN A 107 0.38 -32.21 -12.74
C ASN A 107 0.39 -31.71 -11.28
N ALA A 108 0.77 -32.55 -10.31
CA ALA A 108 0.85 -32.08 -8.91
C ALA A 108 1.81 -30.90 -8.79
N TYR A 109 3.01 -31.02 -9.36
CA TYR A 109 4.03 -29.98 -9.30
C TYR A 109 3.59 -28.70 -10.03
N GLN A 110 2.93 -28.83 -11.18
CA GLN A 110 2.38 -27.68 -11.90
C GLN A 110 1.31 -26.96 -11.05
N LEU A 111 0.36 -27.71 -10.49
CA LEU A 111 -0.74 -27.15 -9.69
C LEU A 111 -0.25 -26.51 -8.40
N ILE A 112 0.65 -27.18 -7.67
CA ILE A 112 1.28 -26.65 -6.44
C ILE A 112 1.95 -25.30 -6.74
N ASN A 113 2.75 -25.22 -7.81
CA ASN A 113 3.46 -23.98 -8.15
C ASN A 113 2.51 -22.88 -8.64
N ASN A 114 1.46 -23.23 -9.38
CA ASN A 114 0.41 -22.29 -9.77
C ASN A 114 -0.29 -21.71 -8.53
N CYS A 115 -0.70 -22.54 -7.57
CA CYS A 115 -1.27 -22.07 -6.29
C CYS A 115 -0.35 -21.08 -5.58
N ARG A 116 0.94 -21.42 -5.43
CA ARG A 116 1.93 -20.53 -4.77
C ARG A 116 2.07 -19.20 -5.50
N SER A 117 2.08 -19.20 -6.83
CA SER A 117 2.22 -17.98 -7.65
C SER A 117 1.09 -16.95 -7.44
N ILE A 118 -0.08 -17.42 -6.99
CA ILE A 118 -1.25 -16.57 -6.71
C ILE A 118 -1.52 -16.41 -5.21
N ASN A 119 -0.53 -16.73 -4.36
CA ASN A 119 -0.62 -16.70 -2.89
C ASN A 119 -1.74 -17.59 -2.33
N ILE A 120 -1.81 -18.84 -2.79
CA ILE A 120 -2.58 -19.92 -2.17
C ILE A 120 -1.60 -20.90 -1.52
N ASP A 121 -2.00 -21.49 -0.40
CA ASP A 121 -1.23 -22.49 0.36
C ASP A 121 -1.70 -23.91 -0.05
N PRO A 122 -0.99 -24.60 -0.96
CA PRO A 122 -1.33 -25.96 -1.41
C PRO A 122 -0.82 -27.07 -0.48
#